data_AF-A0A8J6HRX0-F1
#
_entry.id   AF-A0A8J6HRX0-F1
#
_cell.length_a   1.000
_cell.length_b   1.000
_cell.length_c   1.000
_cell.angle_alpha   90.00
_cell.angle_beta   90.00
_cell.angle_gamma   90.00
#
_symmetry.space_group_name_H-M   'P 1'
#
loop_
_entity.id
_entity.type
_entity.pdbx_description
1 polymer ?
#
loop_
_entity_poly.entity_id
_entity_poly.type
_entity_poly.pdbx_seq_one_letter_code
_entity_poly.pdbx_strand_id
1 'polypeptide(L)'
;MTRLKAFNYKFCHSVYSRIDKCGRKIERFQKENEGWLNQPFNFETKFHQTESDDENSDDQQPSTSTGSGGARGRPKVAFSEGSSRTKRRRAAELSQKFEAEELTLAAKKGLKQEGNPSAATLISEAVFTTPTRPQKMLKAWDSSQKTQSVVPLTPDQALSLMVETKESKHSYLIHRATAKNQFADIYPSYHKIRDAKSRCYPNKEGQTITETSAEIRLQDLLAHTTRRILDLQKPVIENLSHDDDLNSITLLIKWGCDGSTGHSQYKQVFSESGLGDGDMFLTSLVPLQLYSEKPGGDKVIIWQNPRPSSTRFCRPIRFQFKKETTELTVQETTDIEEQISRLIPTKYITDQNRELSVSYICAMTMINGKVCNVLSDTSSAQTCYICKATPRQMNLIHEVMELPVNEEIRDQYMASTRSTKQGHFRTKKEKSSGRFSR
;
A
#
# COMPACT_ATOMS: atom_id res chain seq x y z
N MET A 1 -26.49 -17.08 -19.65
CA MET A 1 -26.11 -16.49 -18.34
C MET A 1 -27.24 -16.46 -17.29
N THR A 2 -28.50 -16.18 -17.66
CA THR A 2 -29.60 -15.95 -16.67
C THR A 2 -30.02 -17.21 -15.90
N ARG A 3 -29.98 -18.41 -16.52
CA ARG A 3 -30.32 -19.69 -15.87
C ARG A 3 -29.26 -20.16 -14.87
N LEU A 4 -27.97 -19.94 -15.17
CA LEU A 4 -26.87 -20.21 -14.22
C LEU A 4 -26.98 -19.34 -12.96
N LYS A 5 -27.33 -18.06 -13.12
CA LYS A 5 -27.59 -17.16 -11.97
C LYS A 5 -28.80 -17.61 -11.15
N ALA A 6 -29.88 -18.05 -11.78
CA ALA A 6 -31.07 -18.56 -11.09
C ALA A 6 -30.82 -19.88 -10.36
N PHE A 7 -30.03 -20.78 -10.95
CA PHE A 7 -29.61 -22.04 -10.33
C PHE A 7 -28.69 -21.79 -9.13
N ASN A 8 -27.64 -20.97 -9.29
CA ASN A 8 -26.74 -20.59 -8.20
C ASN A 8 -27.50 -19.95 -7.03
N TYR A 9 -28.47 -19.09 -7.33
CA TYR A 9 -29.30 -18.47 -6.29
C TYR A 9 -30.11 -19.52 -5.50
N LYS A 10 -30.78 -20.47 -6.18
CA LYS A 10 -31.54 -21.53 -5.53
C LYS A 10 -30.66 -22.49 -4.72
N PHE A 11 -29.50 -22.86 -5.26
CA PHE A 11 -28.55 -23.74 -4.59
C PHE A 11 -27.99 -23.08 -3.33
N CYS A 12 -27.46 -21.84 -3.44
CA CYS A 12 -26.96 -21.10 -2.30
C CYS A 12 -28.05 -20.89 -1.24
N HIS A 13 -29.28 -20.58 -1.65
CA HIS A 13 -30.40 -20.45 -0.71
C HIS A 13 -30.72 -21.76 0.03
N SER A 14 -30.66 -22.90 -0.66
CA SER A 14 -30.81 -24.23 -0.03
C SER A 14 -29.69 -24.52 0.97
N VAL A 15 -28.44 -24.19 0.63
CA VAL A 15 -27.30 -24.33 1.54
C VAL A 15 -27.49 -23.47 2.79
N TYR A 16 -27.80 -22.19 2.65
CA TYR A 16 -27.98 -21.28 3.78
C TYR A 16 -29.15 -21.70 4.68
N SER A 17 -30.27 -22.12 4.10
CA SER A 17 -31.42 -22.60 4.87
C SER A 17 -31.09 -23.84 5.72
N ARG A 18 -30.28 -24.76 5.18
CA ARG A 18 -29.84 -25.97 5.90
C ARG A 18 -28.79 -25.65 6.97
N ILE A 19 -27.86 -24.73 6.70
CA ILE A 19 -26.86 -24.27 7.69
C ILE A 19 -27.54 -23.58 8.87
N ASP A 20 -28.56 -22.74 8.64
CA ASP A 20 -29.32 -22.09 9.71
C ASP A 20 -30.06 -23.11 10.59
N LYS A 21 -30.63 -24.18 10.00
CA LYS A 21 -31.26 -25.28 10.76
C LYS A 21 -30.27 -26.06 11.62
N CYS A 22 -28.99 -26.11 11.22
CA CYS A 22 -27.92 -26.73 11.99
C CYS A 22 -27.24 -25.76 12.99
N GLY A 23 -27.83 -24.57 13.22
CA GLY A 23 -27.29 -23.57 14.15
C GLY A 23 -25.96 -22.98 13.69
N ARG A 24 -25.70 -22.94 12.38
CA ARG A 24 -24.48 -22.44 11.74
C ARG A 24 -23.19 -23.16 12.14
N LYS A 25 -23.27 -24.36 12.72
CA LYS A 25 -22.12 -25.20 13.02
C LYS A 25 -21.83 -26.14 11.86
N ILE A 26 -20.64 -26.02 11.27
CA ILE A 26 -20.24 -26.73 10.05
C ILE A 26 -20.21 -28.25 10.27
N GLU A 27 -19.65 -28.71 11.38
CA GLU A 27 -19.56 -30.14 11.74
C GLU A 27 -20.95 -30.79 11.82
N ARG A 28 -21.92 -30.07 12.40
CA ARG A 28 -23.31 -30.52 12.52
C ARG A 28 -24.01 -30.51 11.16
N PHE A 29 -23.76 -29.49 10.34
CA PHE A 29 -24.29 -29.40 8.98
C PHE A 29 -23.82 -30.56 8.10
N GLN A 30 -22.52 -30.89 8.14
CA GLN A 30 -21.94 -31.99 7.37
C GLN A 30 -22.53 -33.33 7.81
N LYS A 31 -22.66 -33.57 9.12
CA LYS A 31 -23.25 -34.81 9.65
C LYS A 31 -24.74 -34.96 9.33
N GLU A 32 -25.54 -33.90 9.46
CA GLU A 32 -27.00 -33.96 9.25
C GLU A 32 -27.41 -33.90 7.77
N ASN A 33 -26.52 -33.47 6.86
CA ASN A 33 -26.81 -33.34 5.43
C ASN A 33 -25.88 -34.18 4.53
N GLU A 34 -25.16 -35.15 5.09
CA GLU A 34 -24.22 -36.02 4.37
C GLU A 34 -24.85 -36.67 3.14
N GLY A 35 -26.06 -37.23 3.29
CA GLY A 35 -26.80 -37.84 2.17
C GLY A 35 -27.23 -36.85 1.08
N TRP A 36 -27.37 -35.55 1.40
CA TRP A 36 -27.66 -34.50 0.42
C TRP A 36 -26.38 -34.01 -0.27
N LEU A 37 -25.27 -33.90 0.46
CA LEU A 37 -23.96 -33.52 -0.07
C LEU A 37 -23.38 -34.58 -1.01
N ASN A 38 -23.71 -35.85 -0.79
CA ASN A 38 -23.25 -36.98 -1.61
C ASN A 38 -24.13 -37.25 -2.84
N GLN A 39 -25.16 -36.43 -3.12
CA GLN A 39 -25.94 -36.58 -4.35
C GLN A 39 -25.18 -36.03 -5.57
N PRO A 40 -25.25 -36.68 -6.73
CA PRO A 40 -24.59 -36.21 -7.94
C PRO A 40 -25.12 -34.84 -8.36
N PHE A 41 -24.19 -33.92 -8.62
CA PHE A 41 -24.47 -32.55 -8.99
C PHE A 41 -24.87 -32.46 -10.47
N ASN A 42 -26.16 -32.63 -10.78
CA ASN A 42 -26.65 -32.57 -12.16
C ASN A 42 -26.85 -31.14 -12.65
N PHE A 43 -26.00 -30.73 -13.59
CA PHE A 43 -26.14 -29.48 -14.31
C PHE A 43 -26.92 -29.75 -15.61
N GLU A 44 -28.20 -29.37 -15.68
CA GLU A 44 -28.97 -29.51 -16.93
C GLU A 44 -28.44 -28.53 -18.00
N THR A 45 -27.51 -29.00 -18.84
CA THR A 45 -27.02 -28.32 -20.05
C THR A 45 -27.84 -28.71 -21.29
N LYS A 46 -29.17 -28.53 -21.26
CA LYS A 46 -29.93 -28.55 -22.52
C LYS A 46 -29.95 -27.15 -23.13
N PHE A 47 -29.01 -26.91 -24.06
CA PHE A 47 -29.10 -25.85 -25.04
C PHE A 47 -30.16 -26.27 -26.07
N HIS A 48 -31.36 -25.70 -26.00
CA HIS A 48 -32.29 -25.83 -27.12
C HIS A 48 -31.86 -24.87 -28.23
N GLN A 49 -31.28 -25.45 -29.29
CA GLN A 49 -31.41 -24.93 -30.64
C GLN A 49 -32.90 -24.82 -30.96
N THR A 50 -33.31 -23.63 -31.40
CA THR A 50 -34.55 -23.41 -32.12
C THR A 50 -34.44 -24.12 -33.45
N GLU A 51 -35.25 -25.14 -33.66
CA GLU A 51 -35.78 -25.50 -34.96
C GLU A 51 -37.12 -26.24 -34.76
N SER A 52 -37.87 -26.22 -35.85
CA SER A 52 -39.25 -26.61 -36.10
C SER A 52 -39.71 -27.91 -35.49
N ASP A 53 -41.03 -28.01 -35.33
CA ASP A 53 -41.91 -29.17 -35.63
C ASP A 53 -43.23 -28.86 -34.87
N ASP A 54 -44.29 -28.38 -35.54
CA ASP A 54 -45.24 -29.22 -36.27
C ASP A 54 -45.37 -30.62 -35.66
N GLU A 55 -46.35 -30.79 -34.76
CA GLU A 55 -47.38 -31.81 -34.91
C GLU A 55 -48.45 -31.70 -33.81
N ASN A 56 -49.69 -31.53 -34.28
CA ASN A 56 -50.89 -32.25 -33.88
C ASN A 56 -50.92 -32.88 -32.47
N SER A 57 -51.78 -32.33 -31.60
CA SER A 57 -52.60 -33.18 -30.75
C SER A 57 -54.03 -32.67 -30.72
N ASP A 58 -54.90 -33.62 -31.03
CA ASP A 58 -56.33 -33.60 -31.24
C ASP A 58 -57.05 -33.30 -29.92
N ASP A 59 -57.72 -32.15 -29.82
CA ASP A 59 -58.68 -31.87 -28.75
C ASP A 59 -60.06 -31.69 -29.38
N GLN A 60 -60.84 -32.77 -29.29
CA GLN A 60 -62.24 -32.82 -29.68
C GLN A 60 -63.05 -31.79 -28.88
N GLN A 61 -63.55 -30.78 -29.58
CA GLN A 61 -64.63 -29.92 -29.09
C GLN A 61 -65.98 -30.67 -29.13
N PRO A 62 -66.84 -30.52 -28.11
CA PRO A 62 -68.27 -30.61 -28.31
C PRO A 62 -68.83 -29.26 -28.78
N SER A 63 -69.52 -29.30 -29.91
CA SER A 63 -70.26 -28.20 -30.54
C SER A 63 -71.34 -27.63 -29.62
N THR A 64 -71.38 -26.31 -29.45
CA THR A 64 -72.62 -25.58 -29.11
C THR A 64 -72.65 -24.20 -29.76
N SER A 65 -73.60 -24.06 -30.69
CA SER A 65 -74.36 -22.87 -31.10
C SER A 65 -73.66 -21.52 -31.31
N THR A 66 -73.72 -21.10 -32.57
CA THR A 66 -73.70 -19.74 -33.09
C THR A 66 -74.55 -18.75 -32.27
N GLY A 67 -73.91 -17.67 -31.82
CA GLY A 67 -74.56 -16.49 -31.25
C GLY A 67 -73.65 -15.28 -31.41
N SER A 68 -74.07 -14.34 -32.24
CA SER A 68 -73.43 -13.05 -32.53
C SER A 68 -73.27 -12.17 -31.27
N GLY A 69 -72.08 -11.60 -31.06
CA GLY A 69 -71.91 -10.37 -30.28
C GLY A 69 -70.79 -10.38 -29.23
N GLY A 70 -69.70 -9.67 -29.52
CA GLY A 70 -68.73 -9.18 -28.53
C GLY A 70 -67.49 -10.05 -28.34
N ALA A 71 -66.31 -9.49 -28.64
CA ALA A 71 -65.02 -10.16 -28.43
C ALA A 71 -64.85 -10.63 -26.98
N ARG A 72 -64.91 -11.94 -26.75
CA ARG A 72 -64.64 -12.59 -25.45
C ARG A 72 -63.14 -12.53 -25.16
N GLY A 73 -62.72 -11.52 -24.42
CA GLY A 73 -61.38 -11.40 -23.86
C GLY A 73 -61.42 -11.09 -22.37
N ARG A 74 -60.42 -11.55 -21.61
CA ARG A 74 -60.24 -11.18 -20.21
C ARG A 74 -60.24 -9.63 -20.09
N PRO A 75 -61.03 -9.04 -19.17
CA PRO A 75 -61.07 -7.60 -18.99
C PRO A 75 -59.67 -7.00 -18.82
N LYS A 76 -59.37 -5.94 -19.57
CA LYS A 76 -58.09 -5.26 -19.47
C LYS A 76 -58.05 -4.48 -18.15
N VAL A 77 -57.20 -4.94 -17.23
CA VAL A 77 -56.86 -4.22 -16.00
C VAL A 77 -56.19 -2.87 -16.35
N ALA A 78 -56.41 -1.84 -15.53
CA ALA A 78 -55.76 -0.53 -15.67
C ALA A 78 -54.23 -0.66 -15.69
N PHE A 79 -53.53 0.28 -16.33
CA PHE A 79 -52.06 0.20 -16.46
C PHE A 79 -51.36 0.32 -15.09
N SER A 80 -51.91 1.12 -14.16
CA SER A 80 -51.43 1.27 -12.79
C SER A 80 -51.50 -0.05 -12.00
N GLU A 81 -52.59 -0.80 -12.15
CA GLU A 81 -52.92 -2.02 -11.41
C GLU A 81 -52.33 -3.31 -12.02
N GLY A 82 -51.80 -3.25 -13.24
CA GLY A 82 -51.20 -4.40 -13.90
C GLY A 82 -49.90 -4.88 -13.24
N SER A 83 -49.60 -6.19 -13.35
CA SER A 83 -48.30 -6.73 -12.94
C SER A 83 -47.14 -6.19 -13.78
N SER A 84 -45.91 -6.20 -13.25
CA SER A 84 -44.71 -5.73 -13.96
C SER A 84 -44.54 -6.38 -15.34
N ARG A 85 -44.82 -7.68 -15.47
CA ARG A 85 -44.80 -8.42 -16.74
C ARG A 85 -45.85 -7.88 -17.73
N THR A 86 -47.05 -7.56 -17.24
CA THR A 86 -48.14 -6.99 -18.06
C THR A 86 -47.80 -5.58 -18.53
N LYS A 87 -47.25 -4.73 -17.65
CA LYS A 87 -46.82 -3.36 -17.99
C LYS A 87 -45.71 -3.37 -19.05
N ARG A 88 -44.70 -4.24 -18.91
CA ARG A 88 -43.63 -4.39 -19.92
C ARG A 88 -44.15 -4.88 -21.27
N ARG A 89 -45.07 -5.86 -21.29
CA ARG A 89 -45.67 -6.33 -22.55
C ARG A 89 -46.41 -5.20 -23.28
N ARG A 90 -47.25 -4.45 -22.57
CA ARG A 90 -47.97 -3.30 -23.13
C ARG A 90 -47.02 -2.17 -23.57
N ALA A 91 -45.96 -1.91 -22.82
CA ALA A 91 -44.93 -0.94 -23.22
C ALA A 91 -44.16 -1.40 -24.46
N ALA A 92 -43.90 -2.71 -24.61
CA ALA A 92 -43.26 -3.28 -25.79
C ALA A 92 -44.14 -3.15 -27.04
N GLU A 93 -45.46 -3.38 -26.91
CA GLU A 93 -46.44 -3.13 -27.97
C GLU A 93 -46.39 -1.66 -28.44
N LEU A 94 -46.25 -0.70 -27.50
CA LEU A 94 -46.12 0.73 -27.84
C LEU A 94 -44.77 1.06 -28.49
N SER A 95 -43.65 0.54 -27.97
CA SER A 95 -42.31 0.79 -28.52
C SER A 95 -42.06 0.13 -29.88
N GLN A 96 -42.83 -0.91 -30.22
CA GLN A 96 -42.80 -1.51 -31.57
C GLN A 96 -43.60 -0.70 -32.58
N LYS A 97 -44.60 0.07 -32.11
CA LYS A 97 -45.54 0.79 -32.96
C LYS A 97 -45.13 2.24 -33.25
N PHE A 98 -44.39 2.87 -32.33
CA PHE A 98 -44.03 4.30 -32.41
C PHE A 98 -42.54 4.51 -32.16
N GLU A 99 -41.98 5.56 -32.76
CA GLU A 99 -40.57 5.90 -32.56
C GLU A 99 -40.32 6.52 -31.17
N ALA A 100 -39.07 6.42 -30.70
CA ALA A 100 -38.69 6.91 -29.38
C ALA A 100 -38.93 8.42 -29.20
N GLU A 101 -38.78 9.21 -30.26
CA GLU A 101 -39.04 10.66 -30.23
C GLU A 101 -40.53 10.97 -30.04
N GLU A 102 -41.41 10.27 -30.78
CA GLU A 102 -42.87 10.40 -30.66
C GLU A 102 -43.36 9.99 -29.27
N LEU A 103 -42.83 8.88 -28.74
CA LEU A 103 -43.14 8.41 -27.39
C LEU A 103 -42.68 9.40 -26.32
N THR A 104 -41.54 10.06 -26.53
CA THR A 104 -41.01 11.09 -25.61
C THR A 104 -41.88 12.35 -25.63
N LEU A 105 -42.33 12.78 -26.81
CA LEU A 105 -43.23 13.92 -26.95
C LEU A 105 -44.61 13.63 -26.31
N ALA A 106 -45.13 12.42 -26.52
CA ALA A 106 -46.37 11.95 -25.90
C ALA A 106 -46.26 11.93 -24.36
N ALA A 107 -45.15 11.42 -23.82
CA ALA A 107 -44.87 11.43 -22.38
C ALA A 107 -44.79 12.87 -21.83
N LYS A 108 -44.11 13.78 -22.52
CA LYS A 108 -44.04 15.21 -22.17
C LYS A 108 -45.43 15.85 -22.12
N LYS A 109 -46.30 15.56 -23.10
CA LYS A 109 -47.66 16.09 -23.16
C LYS A 109 -48.53 15.52 -22.02
N GLY A 110 -48.45 14.22 -21.77
CA GLY A 110 -49.17 13.56 -20.67
C GLY A 110 -48.81 14.15 -19.31
N LEU A 111 -47.51 14.29 -19.01
CA LEU A 111 -47.04 14.86 -17.74
C LEU A 111 -47.49 16.30 -17.52
N LYS A 112 -47.60 17.10 -18.58
CA LYS A 112 -48.14 18.47 -18.48
C LYS A 112 -49.64 18.47 -18.18
N GLN A 113 -50.41 17.56 -18.79
CA GLN A 113 -51.85 17.43 -18.53
C GLN A 113 -52.14 16.92 -17.11
N GLU A 114 -51.26 16.09 -16.57
CA GLU A 114 -51.30 15.59 -15.19
C GLU A 114 -50.76 16.60 -14.15
N GLY A 115 -50.38 17.81 -14.57
CA GLY A 115 -49.92 18.88 -13.67
C GLY A 115 -48.48 18.71 -13.16
N ASN A 116 -47.63 17.95 -13.84
CA ASN A 116 -46.22 17.75 -13.50
C ASN A 116 -45.27 18.40 -14.53
N PRO A 117 -45.16 19.75 -14.55
CA PRO A 117 -44.35 20.47 -15.51
C PRO A 117 -42.85 20.22 -15.33
N SER A 118 -42.39 19.93 -14.10
CA SER A 118 -40.98 19.67 -13.79
C SER A 118 -40.49 18.38 -14.44
N ALA A 119 -41.26 17.29 -14.34
CA ALA A 119 -40.92 16.03 -15.00
C ALA A 119 -40.93 16.16 -16.53
N ALA A 120 -41.90 16.90 -17.08
CA ALA A 120 -41.97 17.18 -18.51
C ALA A 120 -40.74 17.96 -19.02
N THR A 121 -40.26 18.93 -18.24
CA THR A 121 -39.04 19.69 -18.55
C THR A 121 -37.80 18.80 -18.47
N LEU A 122 -37.68 17.94 -17.45
CA LEU A 122 -36.55 17.01 -17.31
C LEU A 122 -36.44 16.03 -18.48
N ILE A 123 -37.55 15.46 -18.93
CA ILE A 123 -37.57 14.59 -20.10
C ILE A 123 -37.13 15.37 -21.34
N SER A 124 -37.61 16.60 -21.51
CA SER A 124 -37.20 17.40 -22.66
C SER A 124 -35.73 17.79 -22.63
N GLU A 125 -35.20 18.09 -21.45
CA GLU A 125 -33.80 18.44 -21.25
C GLU A 125 -32.88 17.25 -21.53
N ALA A 126 -33.29 16.05 -21.08
CA ALA A 126 -32.52 14.83 -21.30
C ALA A 126 -32.51 14.41 -22.79
N VAL A 127 -33.64 14.50 -23.49
CA VAL A 127 -33.77 13.89 -24.83
C VAL A 127 -33.55 14.89 -25.96
N PHE A 128 -34.05 16.12 -25.87
CA PHE A 128 -34.11 17.05 -27.02
C PHE A 128 -33.01 18.11 -27.08
N THR A 129 -32.03 18.12 -26.16
CA THR A 129 -30.99 19.17 -26.12
C THR A 129 -29.66 18.73 -26.73
N THR A 130 -28.87 17.93 -26.02
CA THR A 130 -27.58 17.41 -26.49
C THR A 130 -27.37 15.95 -26.04
N PRO A 131 -26.71 15.11 -26.84
CA PRO A 131 -26.48 13.69 -26.50
C PRO A 131 -25.71 13.47 -25.19
N THR A 132 -24.94 14.46 -24.74
CA THR A 132 -24.16 14.39 -23.48
C THR A 132 -24.94 14.86 -22.25
N ARG A 133 -26.11 15.49 -22.44
CA ARG A 133 -26.90 16.06 -21.33
C ARG A 133 -27.42 14.99 -20.37
N PRO A 134 -27.95 13.83 -20.80
CA PRO A 134 -28.33 12.74 -19.90
C PRO A 134 -27.17 12.27 -19.01
N GLN A 135 -25.98 12.13 -19.58
CA GLN A 135 -24.79 11.69 -18.84
C GLN A 135 -24.37 12.73 -17.79
N LYS A 136 -24.45 14.02 -18.12
CA LYS A 136 -24.18 15.11 -17.16
C LYS A 136 -25.22 15.14 -16.03
N MET A 137 -26.50 14.96 -16.37
CA MET A 137 -27.59 14.86 -15.39
C MET A 137 -27.39 13.66 -14.45
N LEU A 138 -27.00 12.50 -14.99
CA LEU A 138 -26.71 11.30 -14.20
C LEU A 138 -25.50 11.52 -13.27
N LYS A 139 -24.39 12.09 -13.78
CA LYS A 139 -23.21 12.41 -12.96
C LYS A 139 -23.54 13.41 -11.83
N ALA A 140 -24.35 14.42 -12.11
CA ALA A 140 -24.78 15.40 -11.11
C ALA A 140 -25.72 14.77 -10.07
N TRP A 141 -26.64 13.93 -10.51
CA TRP A 141 -27.51 13.15 -9.62
C TRP A 141 -26.69 12.22 -8.72
N ASP A 142 -25.80 11.42 -9.29
CA ASP A 142 -24.90 10.51 -8.54
C ASP A 142 -24.02 11.29 -7.55
N SER A 143 -23.53 12.47 -7.95
CA SER A 143 -22.76 13.35 -7.07
C SER A 143 -23.62 13.97 -5.95
N SER A 144 -24.89 14.25 -6.21
CA SER A 144 -25.85 14.75 -5.22
C SER A 144 -26.34 13.67 -4.24
N GLN A 145 -26.38 12.41 -4.69
CA GLN A 145 -26.75 11.24 -3.88
C GLN A 145 -25.56 10.72 -3.05
N LYS A 146 -24.33 11.04 -3.46
CA LYS A 146 -23.15 10.94 -2.59
C LYS A 146 -23.24 12.04 -1.53
N THR A 147 -24.04 11.83 -0.49
CA THR A 147 -23.73 12.41 0.83
C THR A 147 -22.26 12.07 1.09
N GLN A 148 -21.41 13.09 1.24
CA GLN A 148 -19.98 12.92 1.44
C GLN A 148 -19.77 12.25 2.80
N SER A 149 -19.91 10.92 2.85
CA SER A 149 -19.80 10.14 4.07
C SER A 149 -18.37 10.30 4.56
N VAL A 150 -18.22 10.66 5.83
CA VAL A 150 -16.92 10.77 6.49
C VAL A 150 -16.18 9.45 6.31
N VAL A 151 -15.08 9.45 5.55
CA VAL A 151 -14.25 8.26 5.33
C VAL A 151 -13.24 8.17 6.48
N PRO A 152 -13.29 7.12 7.31
CA PRO A 152 -12.33 6.96 8.39
C PRO A 152 -10.93 6.66 7.84
N LEU A 153 -9.90 7.16 8.54
CA LEU A 153 -8.53 6.80 8.27
C LEU A 153 -8.30 5.31 8.59
N THR A 154 -7.52 4.66 7.74
CA THR A 154 -6.97 3.33 8.07
C THR A 154 -6.00 3.45 9.27
N PRO A 155 -5.77 2.35 10.01
CA PRO A 155 -4.82 2.36 11.12
C PRO A 155 -3.41 2.83 10.72
N ASP A 156 -2.96 2.47 9.52
CA ASP A 156 -1.63 2.84 9.01
C ASP A 156 -1.58 4.33 8.61
N GLN A 157 -2.64 4.87 8.00
CA GLN A 157 -2.74 6.31 7.72
C GLN A 157 -2.77 7.13 9.01
N ALA A 158 -3.53 6.70 10.02
CA ALA A 158 -3.60 7.37 11.31
C ALA A 158 -2.26 7.30 12.07
N LEU A 159 -1.57 6.15 12.03
CA LEU A 159 -0.22 6.01 12.58
C LEU A 159 0.78 6.93 11.85
N SER A 160 0.73 6.97 10.52
CA SER A 160 1.59 7.86 9.72
C SER A 160 1.36 9.33 10.09
N LEU A 161 0.11 9.75 10.24
CA LEU A 161 -0.24 11.10 10.66
C LEU A 161 0.33 11.41 12.05
N MET A 162 0.09 10.51 13.01
CA MET A 162 0.58 10.66 14.39
C MET A 162 2.10 10.81 14.46
N VAL A 163 2.85 10.06 13.65
CA VAL A 163 4.32 10.15 13.58
C VAL A 163 4.76 11.45 12.91
N GLU A 164 4.12 11.85 11.82
CA GLU A 164 4.47 13.07 11.07
C GLU A 164 4.20 14.34 11.90
N THR A 165 3.08 14.37 12.63
CA THR A 165 2.71 15.49 13.52
C THR A 165 3.39 15.44 14.87
N LYS A 166 4.17 14.38 15.17
CA LYS A 166 4.80 14.12 16.47
C LYS A 166 3.80 14.14 17.62
N GLU A 167 2.59 13.66 17.37
CA GLU A 167 1.50 13.67 18.35
C GLU A 167 1.71 12.64 19.46
N SER A 168 1.38 13.05 20.69
CA SER A 168 1.30 12.13 21.82
C SER A 168 0.01 11.31 21.77
N LYS A 169 -0.02 10.16 22.48
CA LYS A 169 -1.26 9.37 22.65
C LYS A 169 -2.42 10.23 23.18
N HIS A 170 -2.13 11.13 24.11
CA HIS A 170 -3.14 11.98 24.74
C HIS A 170 -3.75 12.96 23.73
N SER A 171 -2.91 13.69 22.98
CA SER A 171 -3.35 14.62 21.94
C SER A 171 -4.19 13.90 20.87
N TYR A 172 -3.74 12.73 20.41
CA TYR A 172 -4.50 11.92 19.46
C TYR A 172 -5.89 11.54 19.99
N LEU A 173 -5.99 11.15 21.27
CA LEU A 173 -7.27 10.79 21.89
C LEU A 173 -8.21 11.99 22.01
N ILE A 174 -7.68 13.19 22.29
CA ILE A 174 -8.46 14.44 22.27
C ILE A 174 -8.98 14.70 20.85
N HIS A 175 -8.12 14.69 19.84
CA HIS A 175 -8.53 14.92 18.44
C HIS A 175 -9.63 13.96 18.00
N ARG A 176 -9.49 12.67 18.35
CA ARG A 176 -10.51 11.65 18.07
C ARG A 176 -11.82 11.91 18.80
N ALA A 177 -11.79 12.26 20.08
CA ALA A 177 -12.98 12.56 20.86
C ALA A 177 -13.72 13.78 20.30
N THR A 178 -12.98 14.86 19.99
CA THR A 178 -13.53 16.07 19.38
C THR A 178 -14.18 15.78 18.03
N ALA A 179 -13.53 15.02 17.15
CA ALA A 179 -14.10 14.65 15.85
C ALA A 179 -15.39 13.82 16.00
N LYS A 180 -15.42 12.85 16.94
CA LYS A 180 -16.62 12.07 17.24
C LYS A 180 -17.77 12.91 17.78
N ASN A 181 -17.47 13.89 18.63
CA ASN A 181 -18.49 14.82 19.16
C ASN A 181 -19.09 15.70 18.05
N GLN A 182 -18.36 15.90 16.95
CA GLN A 182 -18.83 16.57 15.74
C GLN A 182 -19.38 15.58 14.69
N PHE A 183 -19.80 14.38 15.13
CA PHE A 183 -20.35 13.31 14.29
C PHE A 183 -19.44 12.84 13.15
N ALA A 184 -18.13 13.05 13.27
CA ALA A 184 -17.13 12.65 12.30
C ALA A 184 -16.21 11.55 12.88
N ASP A 185 -16.51 10.27 12.62
CA ASP A 185 -15.68 9.14 13.08
C ASP A 185 -14.46 8.90 12.17
N ILE A 186 -13.63 9.94 12.03
CA ILE A 186 -12.45 9.94 11.13
C ILE A 186 -11.32 9.07 11.70
N TYR A 187 -11.09 9.15 13.01
CA TYR A 187 -9.87 8.62 13.63
C TYR A 187 -10.10 7.22 14.24
N PRO A 188 -9.32 6.20 13.84
CA PRO A 188 -9.43 4.87 14.42
C PRO A 188 -9.10 4.87 15.92
N SER A 189 -9.54 3.86 16.65
CA SER A 189 -9.19 3.72 18.07
C SER A 189 -7.68 3.56 18.25
N TYR A 190 -7.15 4.01 19.38
CA TYR A 190 -5.73 3.87 19.67
C TYR A 190 -5.27 2.40 19.72
N HIS A 191 -6.16 1.46 20.04
CA HIS A 191 -5.86 0.02 19.93
C HIS A 191 -5.45 -0.36 18.51
N LYS A 192 -6.20 0.07 17.50
CA LYS A 192 -5.87 -0.22 16.09
C LYS A 192 -4.53 0.39 15.68
N ILE A 193 -4.19 1.57 16.21
CA ILE A 193 -2.86 2.19 16.01
C ILE A 193 -1.77 1.38 16.70
N ARG A 194 -2.02 0.89 17.92
CA ARG A 194 -1.07 0.02 18.62
C ARG A 194 -0.78 -1.24 17.80
N ASP A 195 -1.81 -1.86 17.23
CA ASP A 195 -1.64 -3.03 16.37
C ASP A 195 -0.84 -2.67 15.11
N ALA A 196 -1.06 -1.49 14.53
CA ALA A 196 -0.25 -0.97 13.43
C ALA A 196 1.22 -0.73 13.83
N LYS A 197 1.47 -0.19 15.02
CA LYS A 197 2.84 -0.04 15.57
C LYS A 197 3.51 -1.39 15.74
N SER A 198 2.81 -2.37 16.31
CA SER A 198 3.34 -3.73 16.50
C SER A 198 3.75 -4.39 15.20
N ARG A 199 3.04 -4.16 14.09
CA ARG A 199 3.45 -4.64 12.75
C ARG A 199 4.74 -4.00 12.23
N CYS A 200 5.12 -2.83 12.74
CA CYS A 200 6.32 -2.09 12.35
C CYS A 200 7.53 -2.38 13.25
N TYR A 201 7.37 -3.23 14.27
CA TYR A 201 8.47 -3.59 15.16
C TYR A 201 9.17 -4.86 14.67
N PRO A 202 10.52 -4.91 14.69
CA PRO A 202 11.25 -6.13 14.39
C PRO A 202 11.00 -7.21 15.45
N ASN A 203 11.49 -8.43 15.20
CA ASN A 203 11.31 -9.55 16.14
C ASN A 203 11.81 -9.15 17.54
N LYS A 204 11.02 -9.49 18.58
CA LYS A 204 11.37 -9.20 19.97
C LYS A 204 12.57 -10.00 20.45
N GLU A 205 12.77 -11.21 19.94
CA GLU A 205 13.90 -12.07 20.31
C GLU A 205 15.24 -11.49 19.88
N GLY A 206 15.25 -10.61 18.87
CA GLY A 206 16.44 -9.90 18.45
C GLY A 206 16.75 -8.66 19.27
N GLN A 207 15.85 -8.24 20.18
CA GLN A 207 15.98 -7.00 20.92
C GLN A 207 16.62 -7.25 22.28
N THR A 208 17.64 -6.47 22.59
CA THR A 208 18.28 -6.44 23.91
C THR A 208 18.12 -5.04 24.47
N ILE A 209 17.48 -4.92 25.64
CA ILE A 209 17.27 -3.64 26.31
C ILE A 209 17.82 -3.75 27.73
N THR A 210 18.74 -2.87 28.06
CA THR A 210 19.33 -2.72 29.40
C THR A 210 19.08 -1.30 29.92
N GLU A 211 19.53 -1.00 31.13
CA GLU A 211 19.47 0.37 31.67
C GLU A 211 20.33 1.35 30.87
N THR A 212 21.40 0.86 30.23
CA THR A 212 22.42 1.68 29.55
C THR A 212 22.38 1.60 28.04
N SER A 213 21.60 0.70 27.46
CA SER A 213 21.60 0.47 26.02
C SER A 213 20.32 -0.17 25.50
N ALA A 214 20.07 0.01 24.21
CA ALA A 214 19.06 -0.73 23.48
C ALA A 214 19.64 -1.14 22.12
N GLU A 215 19.49 -2.41 21.78
CA GLU A 215 20.07 -3.03 20.58
C GLU A 215 19.06 -3.93 19.88
N ILE A 216 19.15 -4.01 18.56
CA ILE A 216 18.52 -5.04 17.74
C ILE A 216 19.60 -5.77 16.94
N ARG A 217 19.59 -7.11 16.92
CA ARG A 217 20.46 -7.91 16.06
C ARG A 217 20.37 -7.43 14.61
N LEU A 218 21.51 -7.23 13.96
CA LEU A 218 21.53 -6.67 12.60
C LEU A 218 20.68 -7.48 11.62
N GLN A 219 20.75 -8.81 11.68
CA GLN A 219 19.96 -9.72 10.85
C GLN A 219 18.44 -9.47 10.98
N ASP A 220 17.93 -9.28 12.20
CA ASP A 220 16.49 -9.08 12.44
C ASP A 220 16.02 -7.72 11.92
N LEU A 221 16.84 -6.68 12.10
CA LEU A 221 16.53 -5.34 11.60
C LEU A 221 16.51 -5.32 10.06
N LEU A 222 17.50 -5.96 9.44
CA LEU A 222 17.60 -6.07 7.98
C LEU A 222 16.47 -6.91 7.42
N ALA A 223 16.21 -8.10 7.95
CA ALA A 223 15.12 -8.95 7.50
C ALA A 223 13.76 -8.25 7.61
N HIS A 224 13.50 -7.56 8.73
CA HIS A 224 12.29 -6.77 8.89
C HIS A 224 12.20 -5.62 7.87
N THR A 225 13.28 -4.86 7.70
CA THR A 225 13.33 -3.73 6.76
C THR A 225 13.14 -4.18 5.32
N THR A 226 13.79 -5.27 4.91
CA THR A 226 13.66 -5.89 3.59
C THR A 226 12.23 -6.32 3.32
N ARG A 227 11.59 -7.07 4.25
CA ARG A 227 10.19 -7.48 4.10
C ARG A 227 9.25 -6.29 3.91
N ARG A 228 9.45 -5.22 4.70
CA ARG A 228 8.65 -3.98 4.59
C ARG A 228 8.84 -3.29 3.23
N ILE A 229 10.04 -3.27 2.68
CA ILE A 229 10.31 -2.72 1.34
C ILE A 229 9.64 -3.59 0.27
N LEU A 230 9.78 -4.92 0.36
CA LEU A 230 9.17 -5.88 -0.57
C LEU A 230 7.63 -5.77 -0.56
N ASP A 231 7.01 -5.69 0.62
CA ASP A 231 5.57 -5.50 0.76
C ASP A 231 5.08 -4.21 0.07
N LEU A 232 5.88 -3.13 0.14
CA LEU A 232 5.59 -1.88 -0.55
C LEU A 232 5.79 -1.97 -2.06
N GLN A 233 6.70 -2.84 -2.52
CA GLN A 233 7.04 -3.04 -3.92
C GLN A 233 6.32 -4.25 -4.56
N LYS A 234 5.33 -4.84 -3.90
CA LYS A 234 4.51 -5.92 -4.48
C LYS A 234 4.08 -5.66 -5.93
N PRO A 235 3.55 -4.47 -6.29
CA PRO A 235 3.15 -4.20 -7.68
C PRO A 235 4.33 -4.19 -8.67
N VAL A 236 5.54 -3.81 -8.22
CA VAL A 236 6.73 -3.81 -9.07
C VAL A 236 7.22 -5.24 -9.27
N ILE A 237 7.27 -6.02 -8.19
CA ILE A 237 7.69 -7.42 -8.21
C ILE A 237 6.77 -8.25 -9.12
N GLU A 238 5.46 -8.03 -9.06
CA GLU A 238 4.49 -8.70 -9.93
C GLU A 238 4.70 -8.42 -11.42
N ASN A 239 5.21 -7.23 -11.77
CA ASN A 239 5.52 -6.85 -13.15
C ASN A 239 6.87 -7.39 -13.64
N LEU A 240 7.79 -7.74 -12.74
CA LEU A 240 9.10 -8.32 -13.03
C LEU A 240 9.07 -9.85 -13.08
N SER A 241 7.91 -10.44 -13.39
CA SER A 241 7.59 -11.86 -13.19
C SER A 241 8.23 -12.83 -14.20
N HIS A 242 9.18 -12.40 -15.02
CA HIS A 242 10.07 -13.33 -15.72
C HIS A 242 11.08 -13.93 -14.72
N ASP A 243 11.38 -15.23 -14.84
CA ASP A 243 12.21 -15.92 -13.85
C ASP A 243 13.62 -15.32 -13.76
N ASP A 244 14.20 -14.90 -14.88
CA ASP A 244 15.56 -14.34 -14.95
C ASP A 244 15.72 -12.95 -14.30
N ASP A 245 14.63 -12.21 -14.07
CA ASP A 245 14.67 -10.82 -13.61
C ASP A 245 14.81 -10.67 -12.08
N LEU A 246 14.67 -11.76 -11.32
CA LEU A 246 14.65 -11.74 -9.84
C LEU A 246 15.52 -12.84 -9.19
N ASN A 247 16.50 -13.39 -9.92
CA ASN A 247 17.34 -14.50 -9.45
C ASN A 247 18.39 -14.09 -8.40
N SER A 248 18.93 -12.87 -8.52
CA SER A 248 19.90 -12.32 -7.57
C SER A 248 19.42 -10.96 -7.11
N ILE A 249 18.79 -10.88 -5.93
CA ILE A 249 18.30 -9.62 -5.36
C ILE A 249 19.23 -9.18 -4.24
N THR A 250 19.70 -7.93 -4.31
CA THR A 250 20.58 -7.35 -3.31
C THR A 250 20.00 -6.05 -2.76
N LEU A 251 20.02 -5.91 -1.43
CA LEU A 251 19.76 -4.65 -0.75
C LEU A 251 21.09 -3.98 -0.40
N LEU A 252 21.35 -2.83 -1.05
CA LEU A 252 22.46 -1.95 -0.76
C LEU A 252 22.10 -1.03 0.41
N ILE A 253 23.01 -0.94 1.38
CA ILE A 253 22.82 -0.25 2.65
C ILE A 253 24.07 0.56 2.94
N LYS A 254 23.88 1.75 3.51
CA LYS A 254 24.96 2.46 4.19
C LYS A 254 24.72 2.45 5.69
N TRP A 255 25.77 2.39 6.48
CA TRP A 255 25.68 2.40 7.94
C TRP A 255 26.85 3.19 8.55
N GLY A 256 26.77 3.43 9.85
CA GLY A 256 27.83 4.07 10.63
C GLY A 256 27.37 4.38 12.06
N CYS A 257 28.22 5.08 12.79
CA CYS A 257 28.01 5.44 14.18
C CYS A 257 28.37 6.90 14.43
N ASP A 258 27.75 7.51 15.44
CA ASP A 258 28.00 8.89 15.85
C ASP A 258 27.80 9.06 17.36
N GLY A 259 28.57 9.99 17.93
CA GLY A 259 28.52 10.36 19.34
C GLY A 259 27.91 11.73 19.57
N SER A 260 27.12 11.87 20.64
CA SER A 260 26.55 13.13 21.09
C SER A 260 26.67 13.26 22.60
N THR A 261 27.12 14.41 23.07
CA THR A 261 27.43 14.67 24.49
C THR A 261 26.59 15.81 25.05
N GLY A 262 26.41 15.87 26.37
CA GLY A 262 25.71 16.98 27.02
C GLY A 262 24.18 16.86 27.00
N HIS A 263 23.67 15.63 27.01
CA HIS A 263 22.25 15.35 27.15
C HIS A 263 21.75 15.61 28.58
N SER A 264 20.46 15.89 28.71
CA SER A 264 19.81 16.03 30.02
C SER A 264 19.87 14.70 30.77
N GLN A 265 20.41 14.73 31.99
CA GLN A 265 20.53 13.55 32.83
C GLN A 265 19.27 13.34 33.66
N TYR A 266 18.78 12.10 33.69
CA TYR A 266 17.67 11.73 34.54
C TYR A 266 18.15 11.52 35.98
N LYS A 267 17.25 11.74 36.95
CA LYS A 267 17.51 11.46 38.37
C LYS A 267 17.28 9.97 38.72
N GLN A 268 17.39 9.10 37.72
CA GLN A 268 17.20 7.66 37.89
C GLN A 268 18.52 7.06 38.39
N VAL A 269 18.42 6.16 39.37
CA VAL A 269 19.57 5.43 39.90
C VAL A 269 19.84 4.24 38.99
N PHE A 270 21.10 4.11 38.54
CA PHE A 270 21.57 2.93 37.81
C PHE A 270 21.95 1.80 38.77
N SER A 271 21.82 0.56 38.30
CA SER A 271 22.24 -0.63 39.04
C SER A 271 23.73 -0.64 39.39
N GLU A 272 24.59 -0.11 38.51
CA GLU A 272 26.03 0.00 38.73
C GLU A 272 26.47 1.46 39.01
N SER A 273 27.48 1.62 39.87
CA SER A 273 28.05 2.92 40.18
C SER A 273 28.92 3.44 39.03
N GLY A 274 28.80 4.74 38.73
CA GLY A 274 29.59 5.41 37.69
C GLY A 274 28.95 5.41 36.29
N LEU A 275 27.77 4.81 36.13
CA LEU A 275 26.96 4.94 34.92
C LEU A 275 26.24 6.29 34.88
N GLY A 276 26.05 6.83 33.67
CA GLY A 276 25.34 8.07 33.44
C GLY A 276 24.81 8.17 32.02
N ASP A 277 23.78 8.99 31.84
CA ASP A 277 23.01 9.18 30.60
C ASP A 277 23.28 10.55 29.93
N GLY A 278 24.37 11.20 30.32
CA GLY A 278 24.77 12.51 29.80
C GLY A 278 25.39 12.46 28.40
N ASP A 279 25.86 11.30 27.98
CA ASP A 279 26.48 11.06 26.67
C ASP A 279 25.78 9.89 25.99
N MET A 280 25.67 9.97 24.66
CA MET A 280 24.98 9.01 23.82
C MET A 280 25.85 8.63 22.63
N PHE A 281 25.92 7.33 22.35
CA PHE A 281 26.56 6.77 21.17
C PHE A 281 25.55 5.93 20.39
N LEU A 282 25.38 6.22 19.11
CA LEU A 282 24.33 5.63 18.27
C LEU A 282 24.93 5.01 17.01
N THR A 283 24.52 3.78 16.72
CA THR A 283 24.86 3.06 15.49
C THR A 283 23.59 2.84 14.68
N SER A 284 23.63 3.20 13.40
CA SER A 284 22.44 3.21 12.54
C SER A 284 22.76 2.82 11.10
N LEU A 285 21.74 2.38 10.36
CA LEU A 285 21.80 2.07 8.94
C LEU A 285 20.71 2.76 8.14
N VAL A 286 20.92 2.88 6.83
CA VAL A 286 19.97 3.42 5.87
C VAL A 286 19.95 2.51 4.63
N PRO A 287 18.80 1.89 4.30
CA PRO A 287 18.65 1.18 3.03
C PRO A 287 18.67 2.20 1.89
N LEU A 288 19.48 1.92 0.85
CA LEU A 288 19.70 2.81 -0.28
C LEU A 288 18.94 2.34 -1.53
N GLN A 289 19.08 1.06 -1.87
CA GLN A 289 18.56 0.53 -3.12
C GLN A 289 18.37 -0.98 -3.02
N LEU A 290 17.20 -1.45 -3.45
CA LEU A 290 16.94 -2.87 -3.70
C LEU A 290 16.96 -3.08 -5.21
N TYR A 291 17.77 -4.01 -5.68
CA TYR A 291 17.91 -4.26 -7.10
C TYR A 291 18.14 -5.74 -7.37
N SER A 292 17.87 -6.15 -8.62
CA SER A 292 18.29 -7.45 -9.12
C SER A 292 19.36 -7.31 -10.19
N GLU A 293 20.28 -8.27 -10.23
CA GLU A 293 21.28 -8.39 -11.29
C GLU A 293 20.88 -9.51 -12.25
N LYS A 294 20.78 -9.18 -13.54
CA LYS A 294 20.53 -10.15 -14.59
C LYS A 294 21.80 -10.95 -14.90
N PRO A 295 21.69 -12.14 -15.52
CA PRO A 295 22.84 -12.94 -15.95
C PRO A 295 23.84 -12.21 -16.87
N GLY A 296 23.45 -11.10 -17.50
CA GLY A 296 24.32 -10.23 -18.31
C GLY A 296 24.98 -9.05 -17.57
N GLY A 297 24.81 -8.93 -16.25
CA GLY A 297 25.34 -7.83 -15.43
C GLY A 297 24.46 -6.58 -15.38
N ASP A 298 23.36 -6.55 -16.13
CA ASP A 298 22.41 -5.45 -16.10
C ASP A 298 21.66 -5.40 -14.76
N LYS A 299 21.57 -4.20 -14.21
CA LYS A 299 20.96 -3.94 -12.92
C LYS A 299 19.53 -3.42 -13.07
N VAL A 300 18.56 -4.15 -12.52
CA VAL A 300 17.14 -3.77 -12.46
C VAL A 300 16.82 -3.23 -11.08
N ILE A 301 16.43 -1.97 -10.97
CA ILE A 301 16.08 -1.35 -9.69
C ILE A 301 14.65 -1.71 -9.32
N ILE A 302 14.47 -2.40 -8.20
CA ILE A 302 13.16 -2.74 -7.62
C ILE A 302 12.68 -1.61 -6.71
N TRP A 303 13.60 -1.04 -5.93
CA TRP A 303 13.33 0.10 -5.05
C TRP A 303 14.55 0.99 -4.94
N GLN A 304 14.32 2.30 -4.95
CA GLN A 304 15.34 3.31 -4.71
C GLN A 304 14.87 4.23 -3.58
N ASN A 305 15.74 4.45 -2.59
CA ASN A 305 15.47 5.45 -1.56
C ASN A 305 15.43 6.85 -2.20
N PRO A 306 14.30 7.57 -2.15
CA PRO A 306 14.16 8.88 -2.79
C PRO A 306 14.89 9.99 -2.03
N ARG A 307 15.22 9.78 -0.75
CA ARG A 307 15.93 10.75 0.09
C ARG A 307 16.97 10.05 0.99
N PRO A 308 18.09 9.58 0.42
CA PRO A 308 19.12 8.81 1.16
C PRO A 308 19.76 9.55 2.35
N SER A 309 19.67 10.88 2.39
CA SER A 309 20.21 11.71 3.48
C SER A 309 19.15 12.14 4.50
N SER A 310 17.90 11.67 4.37
CA SER A 310 16.84 11.98 5.32
C SER A 310 16.88 11.07 6.54
N THR A 311 16.68 11.67 7.72
CA THR A 311 16.53 10.93 8.98
C THR A 311 15.35 9.94 8.97
N ARG A 312 14.35 10.12 8.09
CA ARG A 312 13.17 9.25 7.99
C ARG A 312 13.49 7.81 7.56
N PHE A 313 14.62 7.61 6.88
CA PHE A 313 15.09 6.29 6.46
C PHE A 313 16.22 5.74 7.34
N CYS A 314 16.68 6.51 8.33
CA CYS A 314 17.70 6.08 9.27
C CYS A 314 17.09 5.13 10.29
N ARG A 315 17.64 3.92 10.39
CA ARG A 315 17.20 2.86 11.27
C ARG A 315 18.25 2.62 12.35
N PRO A 316 17.94 2.84 13.63
CA PRO A 316 18.87 2.58 14.70
C PRO A 316 19.09 1.07 14.86
N ILE A 317 20.36 0.67 14.97
CA ILE A 317 20.80 -0.69 15.31
C ILE A 317 21.02 -0.74 16.82
N ARG A 318 21.82 0.20 17.34
CA ARG A 318 22.22 0.23 18.74
C ARG A 318 22.29 1.65 19.27
N PHE A 319 21.78 1.81 20.48
CA PHE A 319 21.82 3.03 21.28
C PHE A 319 22.53 2.70 22.58
N GLN A 320 23.48 3.55 23.01
CA GLN A 320 24.22 3.37 24.26
C GLN A 320 24.41 4.70 24.97
N PHE A 321 24.27 4.70 26.30
CA PHE A 321 24.68 5.80 27.17
C PHE A 321 26.18 5.74 27.45
N LYS A 322 26.97 6.09 26.44
CA LYS A 322 28.44 6.11 26.50
C LYS A 322 28.97 7.31 25.74
N LYS A 323 30.08 7.86 26.23
CA LYS A 323 30.83 8.88 25.51
C LYS A 323 31.58 8.25 24.35
N GLU A 324 31.59 8.93 23.21
CA GLU A 324 32.40 8.53 22.07
C GLU A 324 33.90 8.57 22.41
N THR A 325 34.54 7.40 22.33
CA THR A 325 36.00 7.25 22.40
C THR A 325 36.52 6.48 21.19
N THR A 326 37.83 6.53 20.96
CA THR A 326 38.51 5.76 19.91
C THR A 326 38.24 4.27 20.08
N GLU A 327 38.38 3.76 21.31
CA GLU A 327 38.22 2.36 21.65
C GLU A 327 36.78 1.89 21.42
N LEU A 328 35.80 2.70 21.86
CA LEU A 328 34.38 2.39 21.65
C LEU A 328 34.03 2.37 20.16
N THR A 329 34.59 3.29 19.37
CA THR A 329 34.35 3.37 17.93
C THR A 329 34.89 2.14 17.20
N VAL A 330 36.12 1.72 17.51
CA VAL A 330 36.74 0.52 16.93
C VAL A 330 35.98 -0.73 17.35
N GLN A 331 35.64 -0.85 18.63
CA GLN A 331 34.88 -2.00 19.16
C GLN A 331 33.52 -2.13 18.47
N GLU A 332 32.77 -1.03 18.35
CA GLU A 332 31.46 -1.04 17.69
C GLU A 332 31.57 -1.37 16.21
N THR A 333 32.54 -0.78 15.52
CA THR A 333 32.75 -1.02 14.09
C THR A 333 33.05 -2.50 13.83
N THR A 334 33.97 -3.06 14.62
CA THR A 334 34.36 -4.48 14.54
C THR A 334 33.17 -5.40 14.81
N ASP A 335 32.38 -5.11 15.84
CA ASP A 335 31.19 -5.91 16.18
C ASP A 335 30.18 -5.94 15.02
N ILE A 336 29.86 -4.79 14.45
CA ILE A 336 28.93 -4.69 13.32
C ILE A 336 29.49 -5.37 12.07
N GLU A 337 30.78 -5.25 11.79
CA GLU A 337 31.43 -5.94 10.67
C GLU A 337 31.40 -7.47 10.84
N GLU A 338 31.63 -7.97 12.07
CA GLU A 338 31.48 -9.39 12.38
C GLU A 338 30.02 -9.85 12.21
N GLN A 339 29.04 -9.02 12.61
CA GLN A 339 27.62 -9.30 12.33
C GLN A 339 27.33 -9.30 10.82
N ILE A 340 27.90 -8.38 10.04
CA ILE A 340 27.76 -8.31 8.57
C ILE A 340 28.29 -9.58 7.92
N SER A 341 29.46 -10.07 8.33
CA SER A 341 30.08 -11.27 7.77
C SER A 341 29.25 -12.55 7.97
N ARG A 342 28.36 -12.55 8.97
CA ARG A 342 27.47 -13.66 9.33
C ARG A 342 26.04 -13.50 8.81
N LEU A 343 25.75 -12.44 8.05
CA LEU A 343 24.41 -12.21 7.53
C LEU A 343 24.00 -13.32 6.55
N ILE A 344 22.74 -13.74 6.68
CA ILE A 344 22.10 -14.67 5.76
C ILE A 344 21.06 -13.95 4.90
N PRO A 345 20.89 -14.37 3.63
CA PRO A 345 19.86 -13.82 2.77
C PRO A 345 18.46 -13.92 3.39
N THR A 346 17.67 -12.87 3.24
CA THR A 346 16.28 -12.88 3.73
C THR A 346 15.35 -13.46 2.69
N LYS A 347 14.63 -14.50 3.09
CA LYS A 347 13.58 -15.14 2.30
C LYS A 347 12.28 -14.38 2.39
N TYR A 348 11.58 -14.27 1.26
CA TYR A 348 10.26 -13.67 1.12
C TYR A 348 9.41 -14.48 0.16
N ILE A 349 8.18 -14.81 0.55
CA ILE A 349 7.23 -15.53 -0.31
C ILE A 349 6.24 -14.50 -0.84
N THR A 350 6.17 -14.40 -2.17
CA THR A 350 5.22 -13.54 -2.87
C THR A 350 3.80 -14.14 -2.85
N ASP A 351 2.80 -13.34 -3.22
CA ASP A 351 1.40 -13.80 -3.28
C ASP A 351 1.19 -14.87 -4.38
N GLN A 352 2.12 -14.98 -5.34
CA GLN A 352 2.17 -16.03 -6.37
C GLN A 352 2.97 -17.27 -5.92
N ASN A 353 3.31 -17.38 -4.63
CA ASN A 353 4.09 -18.48 -4.04
C ASN A 353 5.51 -18.65 -4.62
N ARG A 354 6.07 -17.58 -5.22
CA ARG A 354 7.49 -17.51 -5.60
C ARG A 354 8.32 -17.09 -4.40
N GLU A 355 9.37 -17.84 -4.08
CA GLU A 355 10.37 -17.50 -3.04
C GLU A 355 11.43 -16.57 -3.63
N LEU A 356 11.63 -15.42 -3.00
CA LEU A 356 12.70 -14.47 -3.29
C LEU A 356 13.74 -14.55 -2.17
N SER A 357 15.02 -14.46 -2.55
CA SER A 357 16.14 -14.42 -1.62
C SER A 357 16.88 -13.09 -1.79
N VAL A 358 17.00 -12.32 -0.71
CA VAL A 358 17.64 -11.00 -0.72
C VAL A 358 18.94 -11.02 0.07
N SER A 359 20.08 -10.81 -0.61
CA SER A 359 21.41 -10.61 -0.01
C SER A 359 21.65 -9.14 0.34
N TYR A 360 22.73 -8.89 1.09
CA TYR A 360 23.03 -7.57 1.66
C TYR A 360 24.42 -7.09 1.25
N ILE A 361 24.52 -5.82 0.87
CA ILE A 361 25.79 -5.10 0.77
C ILE A 361 25.72 -3.92 1.75
N CYS A 362 26.61 -3.92 2.73
CA CYS A 362 26.64 -2.93 3.82
C CYS A 362 27.92 -2.11 3.74
N ALA A 363 27.81 -0.83 3.35
CA ALA A 363 28.95 0.07 3.26
C ALA A 363 29.01 1.03 4.47
N MET A 364 30.14 1.11 5.17
CA MET A 364 30.29 1.97 6.33
C MET A 364 30.59 3.43 5.93
N THR A 365 29.64 4.13 5.31
CA THR A 365 29.88 5.49 4.80
C THR A 365 29.19 6.58 5.61
N MET A 366 28.46 6.24 6.68
CA MET A 366 27.79 7.22 7.57
C MET A 366 28.68 7.57 8.76
N ILE A 367 29.92 7.95 8.48
CA ILE A 367 30.92 8.26 9.50
C ILE A 367 31.54 9.65 9.25
N ASN A 368 32.00 10.29 10.32
CA ASN A 368 32.70 11.56 10.24
C ASN A 368 34.21 11.34 10.00
N GLY A 369 34.94 12.39 9.61
CA GLY A 369 36.38 12.29 9.36
C GLY A 369 37.22 11.88 10.59
N LYS A 370 36.72 12.15 11.80
CA LYS A 370 37.37 11.72 13.05
C LYS A 370 37.31 10.19 13.19
N VAL A 371 36.16 9.59 12.92
CA VAL A 371 36.00 8.12 12.87
C VAL A 371 36.88 7.53 11.76
N CYS A 372 36.93 8.14 10.57
CA CYS A 372 37.86 7.69 9.52
C CYS A 372 39.33 7.71 9.98
N ASN A 373 39.75 8.74 10.72
CA ASN A 373 41.11 8.83 11.24
C ASN A 373 41.39 7.73 12.26
N VAL A 374 40.43 7.43 13.13
CA VAL A 374 40.52 6.33 14.11
C VAL A 374 40.66 4.99 13.39
N LEU A 375 39.79 4.69 12.42
CA LEU A 375 39.77 3.41 11.71
C LEU A 375 40.96 3.22 10.75
N SER A 376 41.55 4.33 10.30
CA SER A 376 42.72 4.31 9.41
C SER A 376 44.06 4.32 10.14
N ASP A 377 44.06 4.37 11.47
CA ASP A 377 45.26 4.64 12.28
C ASP A 377 46.00 5.90 11.80
N THR A 378 45.25 7.00 11.65
CA THR A 378 45.78 8.32 11.31
C THR A 378 45.74 9.21 12.55
N SER A 379 46.91 9.44 13.16
CA SER A 379 46.99 10.18 14.42
C SER A 379 46.62 11.66 14.30
N SER A 380 46.87 12.28 13.14
CA SER A 380 46.61 13.70 12.90
C SER A 380 45.33 13.90 12.09
N ALA A 381 44.41 14.72 12.62
CA ALA A 381 43.21 15.11 11.90
C ALA A 381 43.46 15.97 10.64
N GLN A 382 44.70 16.44 10.46
CA GLN A 382 45.11 17.23 9.29
C GLN A 382 45.77 16.39 8.20
N THR A 383 46.04 15.10 8.48
CA THR A 383 46.61 14.17 7.50
C THR A 383 45.48 13.45 6.78
N CYS A 384 45.62 13.24 5.47
CA CYS A 384 44.63 12.50 4.71
C CYS A 384 44.60 11.02 5.15
N TYR A 385 43.46 10.50 5.59
CA TYR A 385 43.34 9.09 6.00
C TYR A 385 43.40 8.09 4.83
N ILE A 386 43.33 8.56 3.58
CA ILE A 386 43.36 7.73 2.37
C ILE A 386 44.79 7.53 1.85
N CYS A 387 45.53 8.63 1.65
CA CYS A 387 46.87 8.62 1.07
C CYS A 387 47.98 9.03 2.04
N LYS A 388 47.64 9.32 3.31
CA LYS A 388 48.56 9.75 4.38
C LYS A 388 49.34 11.04 4.08
N ALA A 389 48.94 11.79 3.06
CA ALA A 389 49.53 13.08 2.74
C ALA A 389 49.27 14.12 3.85
N THR A 390 50.32 14.81 4.25
CA THR A 390 50.26 15.96 5.17
C THR A 390 49.77 17.23 4.45
N PRO A 391 49.31 18.27 5.16
CA PRO A 391 48.90 19.54 4.54
C PRO A 391 49.97 20.16 3.63
N ARG A 392 51.26 19.95 3.96
CA ARG A 392 52.37 20.43 3.14
C ARG A 392 52.47 19.68 1.81
N GLN A 393 52.36 18.35 1.84
CA GLN A 393 52.41 17.50 0.65
C GLN A 393 51.19 17.68 -0.24
N MET A 394 50.02 17.97 0.33
CA MET A 394 48.78 18.21 -0.43
C MET A 394 48.87 19.37 -1.43
N ASN A 395 49.83 20.28 -1.24
CA ASN A 395 50.11 21.37 -2.21
C ASN A 395 50.96 20.92 -3.40
N LEU A 396 51.52 19.71 -3.36
CA LEU A 396 52.42 19.14 -4.37
C LEU A 396 51.71 17.98 -5.07
N ILE A 397 50.85 18.31 -6.05
CA ILE A 397 49.93 17.35 -6.65
C ILE A 397 50.63 16.12 -7.26
N HIS A 398 51.80 16.31 -7.86
CA HIS A 398 52.58 15.22 -8.45
C HIS A 398 53.07 14.23 -7.38
N GLU A 399 53.55 14.74 -6.24
CA GLU A 399 54.00 13.89 -5.13
C GLU A 399 52.82 13.11 -4.51
N VAL A 400 51.65 13.74 -4.40
CA VAL A 400 50.46 13.08 -3.83
C VAL A 400 49.94 11.96 -4.74
N MET A 401 50.04 12.11 -6.06
CA MET A 401 49.61 11.07 -7.01
C MET A 401 50.47 9.81 -6.96
N GLU A 402 51.71 9.92 -6.48
CA GLU A 402 52.63 8.78 -6.32
C GLU A 402 52.48 8.08 -4.96
N LEU A 403 51.75 8.67 -4.01
CA LEU A 403 51.56 8.07 -2.69
C LEU A 403 50.68 6.81 -2.77
N PRO A 404 51.02 5.75 -2.00
CA PRO A 404 50.18 4.57 -1.90
C PRO A 404 48.83 4.96 -1.29
N VAL A 405 47.77 4.49 -1.92
CA VAL A 405 46.40 4.65 -1.43
C VAL A 405 46.04 3.41 -0.62
N ASN A 406 45.48 3.62 0.57
CA ASN A 406 44.83 2.51 1.26
C ASN A 406 43.50 2.19 0.55
N GLU A 407 43.53 1.19 -0.32
CA GLU A 407 42.40 0.81 -1.16
C GLU A 407 41.22 0.28 -0.36
N GLU A 408 41.48 -0.44 0.73
CA GLU A 408 40.47 -0.93 1.66
C GLU A 408 39.69 0.24 2.26
N ILE A 409 40.40 1.25 2.77
CA ILE A 409 39.77 2.48 3.30
C ILE A 409 39.05 3.26 2.20
N ARG A 410 39.64 3.38 1.00
CA ARG A 410 39.01 4.06 -0.13
C ARG A 410 37.68 3.39 -0.48
N ASP A 411 37.67 2.07 -0.62
CA ASP A 411 36.52 1.34 -1.15
C ASP A 411 35.45 1.11 -0.06
N GLN A 412 35.86 0.97 1.21
CA GLN A 412 34.96 0.83 2.35
C GLN A 412 34.28 2.15 2.76
N TYR A 413 35.00 3.29 2.68
CA TYR A 413 34.53 4.57 3.24
C TYR A 413 34.17 5.64 2.19
N MET A 414 34.56 5.50 0.90
CA MET A 414 34.25 6.50 -0.16
C MET A 414 33.24 6.03 -1.22
N ALA A 415 32.68 4.82 -1.10
CA ALA A 415 31.79 4.21 -2.11
C ALA A 415 30.49 4.96 -2.44
N SER A 416 30.16 6.09 -1.79
CA SER A 416 28.90 6.81 -2.04
C SER A 416 28.86 7.69 -3.30
N THR A 417 29.97 7.90 -4.02
CA THR A 417 30.06 8.96 -5.04
C THR A 417 30.02 8.51 -6.51
N ARG A 418 30.12 7.22 -6.82
CA ARG A 418 30.12 6.76 -8.24
C ARG A 418 28.74 6.68 -8.89
N SER A 419 27.65 6.67 -8.13
CA SER A 419 26.27 6.49 -8.64
C SER A 419 25.51 7.80 -8.90
N THR A 420 25.97 8.94 -8.41
CA THR A 420 25.25 10.22 -8.46
C THR A 420 26.05 11.33 -9.17
N LYS A 421 26.45 11.11 -10.42
CA LYS A 421 26.91 12.19 -11.29
C LYS A 421 25.77 12.74 -12.16
N GLN A 422 24.97 13.62 -11.55
CA GLN A 422 24.42 14.81 -12.21
C GLN A 422 24.03 15.81 -11.11
N GLY A 423 25.02 16.53 -10.60
CA GLY A 423 24.84 17.62 -9.65
C GLY A 423 25.43 18.90 -10.22
N HIS A 424 24.56 19.80 -10.67
CA HIS A 424 24.87 21.18 -11.03
C HIS A 424 25.71 21.86 -9.93
N PHE A 425 26.93 22.26 -10.27
CA PHE A 425 27.72 23.18 -9.44
C PHE A 425 27.05 24.55 -9.46
N ARG A 426 26.41 24.91 -8.36
CA ARG A 426 25.91 26.28 -8.11
C ARG A 426 27.09 27.10 -7.59
N THR A 427 27.74 27.84 -8.48
CA THR A 427 28.79 28.80 -8.11
C THR A 427 28.21 29.90 -7.22
N LYS A 428 28.80 30.07 -6.03
CA LYS A 428 28.53 31.20 -5.14
C LYS A 428 29.02 32.48 -5.83
N LYS A 429 28.12 33.40 -6.13
CA LYS A 429 28.44 34.80 -6.47
C LYS A 429 29.18 35.43 -5.29
N GLU A 430 30.37 35.93 -5.55
CA GLU A 430 31.14 36.79 -4.66
C GLU A 430 30.33 38.05 -4.32
N LYS A 431 30.29 38.37 -3.02
CA LYS A 431 29.81 39.67 -2.54
C LYS A 431 30.91 40.69 -2.77
N SER A 432 30.81 41.47 -3.85
CA SER A 432 31.53 42.73 -3.97
C SER A 432 30.77 43.80 -3.20
N SER A 433 31.42 44.34 -2.17
CA SER A 433 31.05 45.55 -1.46
C SER A 433 30.88 46.74 -2.41
N GLY A 434 29.71 47.37 -2.39
CA GLY A 434 29.46 48.65 -3.04
C GLY A 434 28.47 49.46 -2.21
N ARG A 435 29.00 50.41 -1.44
CA ARG A 435 28.25 51.60 -1.01
C ARG A 435 27.62 52.25 -2.25
N PHE A 436 26.36 52.64 -2.20
CA PHE A 436 25.94 54.02 -2.47
C PHE A 436 24.48 54.23 -2.06
N SER A 437 24.27 55.41 -1.48
CA SER A 437 23.02 56.03 -1.02
C SER A 437 21.92 56.13 -2.08
N ARG A 438 20.68 55.87 -1.69
CA ARG A 438 19.65 56.88 -1.38
C ARG A 438 18.41 56.19 -0.84
#